data_AF-A0A8X7YD10-F1
#
_entry.id   AF-A0A8X7YD10-F1
#
_cell.length_a   1.000
_cell.length_b   1.000
_cell.length_c   1.000
_cell.angle_alpha   90.00
_cell.angle_beta   90.00
_cell.angle_gamma   90.00
#
_symmetry.space_group_name_H-M   'P 1'
#
loop_
_entity.id
_entity.type
_entity.pdbx_description
1 polymer ?
#
loop_
_entity_poly.entity_id
_entity_poly.type
_entity_poly.pdbx_seq_one_letter_code
_entity_poly.pdbx_strand_id
1 'polypeptide(L)'
;MQELNNERVRPQNSDSINRHDAEAHLAPRKLKTNGNLNYFEDREAMELHLRLRAQKEEIQILHGQIAAACLRELQLLDEKYILERKFSYLRMVCLSCKIAVLTFSFDAAIDEKQTEAITSASNELARRKGDLEENLQLTHDLKVVDDDRYIFVSSLLGLVAEYGIQPHVVNASAISNSVKVTIYMDYISARSEHGTARP
;
A
#
# COMPACT_ATOMS: atom_id res chain seq x y z
N MET A 1 -4.26 -37.39 -1.51
CA MET A 1 -3.91 -38.35 -0.42
C MET A 1 -4.52 -37.84 0.86
N GLN A 2 -5.12 -38.74 1.65
CA GLN A 2 -5.97 -38.57 2.86
C GLN A 2 -7.39 -38.03 2.57
N GLU A 3 -8.51 -38.80 2.57
CA GLU A 3 -9.05 -39.82 3.51
C GLU A 3 -9.18 -39.25 4.95
N LEU A 4 -10.30 -39.24 5.68
CA LEU A 4 -11.62 -39.91 5.66
C LEU A 4 -12.59 -39.08 6.52
N ASN A 5 -13.89 -39.06 6.18
CA ASN A 5 -15.01 -39.38 7.09
C ASN A 5 -16.35 -39.08 6.41
N ASN A 6 -17.05 -40.15 6.07
CA ASN A 6 -18.29 -40.18 5.33
C ASN A 6 -19.33 -40.84 6.24
N GLU A 7 -20.22 -40.05 6.84
CA GLU A 7 -21.29 -40.59 7.68
C GLU A 7 -22.53 -40.90 6.82
N ARG A 8 -22.66 -42.19 6.53
CA ARG A 8 -23.75 -42.83 5.81
C ARG A 8 -24.94 -43.01 6.77
N VAL A 9 -26.07 -42.36 6.50
CA VAL A 9 -27.38 -42.81 7.01
C VAL A 9 -28.16 -43.43 5.85
N ARG A 10 -28.47 -44.71 6.03
CA ARG A 10 -29.08 -45.63 5.07
C ARG A 10 -30.62 -45.49 5.09
N PRO A 11 -31.30 -45.57 3.94
CA PRO A 11 -32.76 -45.61 3.88
C PRO A 11 -33.28 -46.97 4.35
N GLN A 12 -34.28 -46.97 5.24
CA GLN A 12 -35.02 -48.16 5.60
C GLN A 12 -36.11 -48.43 4.55
N ASN A 13 -35.86 -49.44 3.72
CA ASN A 13 -36.87 -50.23 3.05
C ASN A 13 -36.70 -51.66 3.56
N SER A 14 -37.77 -52.27 4.06
CA SER A 14 -37.87 -53.71 4.27
C SER A 14 -39.32 -54.15 4.10
N ASP A 15 -39.58 -54.60 2.88
CA ASP A 15 -40.29 -55.81 2.46
C ASP A 15 -41.31 -56.51 3.38
N SER A 16 -42.42 -56.82 2.72
CA SER A 16 -43.10 -58.13 2.69
C SER A 16 -44.03 -58.52 3.83
N ILE A 17 -45.34 -58.44 3.56
CA ILE A 17 -46.27 -59.55 3.87
C ILE A 17 -47.13 -59.80 2.63
N ASN A 18 -46.79 -60.90 1.97
CA ASN A 18 -47.61 -61.61 1.00
C ASN A 18 -48.51 -62.60 1.77
N ARG A 19 -49.59 -63.05 1.12
CA ARG A 19 -50.51 -64.15 1.44
C ARG A 19 -51.79 -63.75 2.20
N HIS A 20 -52.95 -63.79 1.54
CA HIS A 20 -53.65 -65.02 1.18
C HIS A 20 -54.91 -64.70 0.36
N ASP A 21 -54.98 -65.29 -0.83
CA ASP A 21 -56.23 -65.63 -1.49
C ASP A 21 -57.10 -66.47 -0.54
N ALA A 22 -58.35 -66.04 -0.32
CA ALA A 22 -59.39 -66.86 0.26
C ALA A 22 -60.64 -66.73 -0.63
N GLU A 23 -60.59 -67.50 -1.71
CA GLU A 23 -61.74 -67.86 -2.52
C GLU A 23 -62.68 -68.76 -1.72
N ALA A 24 -63.98 -68.60 -2.00
CA ALA A 24 -65.10 -69.48 -1.67
C ALA A 24 -65.55 -69.59 -0.20
N HIS A 25 -66.67 -68.91 0.12
CA HIS A 25 -67.90 -69.56 0.58
C HIS A 25 -69.09 -68.57 0.45
N LEU A 26 -69.54 -68.32 -0.78
CA LEU A 26 -70.83 -67.69 -1.03
C LEU A 26 -71.95 -68.71 -0.82
N ALA A 27 -72.58 -68.69 0.36
CA ALA A 27 -73.87 -69.33 0.58
C ALA A 27 -74.99 -68.32 0.24
N PRO A 28 -75.94 -68.63 -0.67
CA PRO A 28 -77.00 -67.70 -1.03
C PRO A 28 -78.09 -67.76 0.05
N ARG A 29 -78.02 -66.90 1.06
CA ARG A 29 -79.14 -66.74 2.01
C ARG A 29 -80.21 -65.85 1.38
N LYS A 30 -81.11 -66.48 0.62
CA LYS A 30 -82.39 -65.89 0.18
C LYS A 30 -83.19 -65.43 1.41
N LEU A 31 -83.32 -64.12 1.58
CA LEU A 31 -84.43 -63.52 2.32
C LEU A 31 -85.06 -62.44 1.44
N LYS A 32 -86.39 -62.50 1.36
CA LYS A 32 -87.29 -61.77 0.47
C LYS A 32 -87.30 -60.26 0.75
N THR A 33 -87.39 -59.51 -0.34
CA THR A 33 -88.23 -58.31 -0.53
C THR A 33 -87.97 -57.12 0.40
N ASN A 34 -87.30 -56.10 -0.14
CA ASN A 34 -87.83 -54.73 -0.05
C ASN A 34 -87.41 -53.91 -1.27
N GLY A 35 -88.37 -53.61 -2.16
CA GLY A 35 -88.14 -52.93 -3.45
C GLY A 35 -87.85 -51.43 -3.35
N ASN A 36 -87.46 -50.92 -2.18
CA ASN A 36 -87.26 -49.48 -1.92
C ASN A 36 -85.86 -49.14 -1.38
N LEU A 37 -84.97 -50.12 -1.20
CA LEU A 37 -83.58 -49.89 -0.75
C LEU A 37 -82.65 -49.55 -1.92
N ASN A 38 -82.89 -50.16 -3.10
CA ASN A 38 -82.06 -49.96 -4.30
C ASN A 38 -82.08 -48.51 -4.84
N TYR A 39 -83.16 -47.74 -4.65
CA TYR A 39 -83.25 -46.36 -5.17
C TYR A 39 -82.53 -45.32 -4.30
N PHE A 40 -82.40 -45.58 -2.99
CA PHE A 40 -81.72 -44.68 -2.06
C PHE A 40 -80.20 -44.89 -2.08
N GLU A 41 -79.76 -46.15 -2.11
CA GLU A 41 -78.36 -46.52 -2.29
C GLU A 41 -77.81 -46.04 -3.65
N ASP A 42 -78.61 -46.09 -4.72
CA ASP A 42 -78.25 -45.59 -6.06
C ASP A 42 -78.09 -44.05 -6.10
N ARG A 43 -78.89 -43.32 -5.29
CA ARG A 43 -78.79 -41.85 -5.16
C ARG A 43 -77.55 -41.40 -4.38
N GLU A 44 -77.25 -42.04 -3.25
CA GLU A 44 -76.04 -41.74 -2.47
C GLU A 44 -74.77 -42.14 -3.23
N ALA A 45 -74.79 -43.28 -3.95
CA ALA A 45 -73.69 -43.69 -4.82
C ALA A 45 -73.44 -42.67 -5.94
N MET A 46 -74.50 -42.13 -6.55
CA MET A 46 -74.39 -41.08 -7.58
C MET A 46 -73.78 -39.78 -7.04
N GLU A 47 -74.16 -39.35 -5.82
CA GLU A 47 -73.58 -38.16 -5.18
C GLU A 47 -72.09 -38.35 -4.83
N LEU A 48 -71.72 -39.54 -4.31
CA LEU A 48 -70.32 -39.91 -4.08
C LEU A 48 -69.51 -39.94 -5.38
N HIS A 49 -70.09 -40.43 -6.47
CA HIS A 49 -69.45 -40.41 -7.79
C HIS A 49 -69.19 -38.99 -8.31
N LEU A 50 -70.12 -38.05 -8.10
CA LEU A 50 -69.93 -36.64 -8.46
C LEU A 50 -68.82 -35.99 -7.62
N ARG A 51 -68.79 -36.25 -6.31
CA ARG A 51 -67.74 -35.76 -5.41
C ARG A 51 -66.36 -36.32 -5.76
N LEU A 52 -66.29 -37.61 -6.08
CA LEU A 52 -65.06 -38.26 -6.53
C LEU A 52 -64.56 -37.65 -7.84
N ARG A 53 -65.47 -37.34 -8.78
CA ARG A 53 -65.11 -36.67 -10.03
C ARG A 53 -64.55 -35.27 -9.78
N ALA A 54 -65.20 -34.46 -8.95
CA ALA A 54 -64.73 -33.12 -8.61
C ALA A 54 -63.35 -33.15 -7.92
N GLN A 55 -63.14 -34.07 -6.99
CA GLN A 55 -61.83 -34.26 -6.34
C GLN A 55 -60.75 -34.69 -7.33
N LYS A 56 -61.09 -35.57 -8.30
CA LYS A 56 -60.15 -35.97 -9.34
C LYS A 56 -59.75 -34.81 -10.25
N GLU A 57 -60.69 -33.95 -10.61
CA GLU A 57 -60.44 -32.74 -11.41
C GLU A 57 -59.57 -31.74 -10.63
N GLU A 58 -59.85 -31.52 -9.34
CA GLU A 58 -59.04 -30.68 -8.45
C GLU A 58 -57.60 -31.19 -8.33
N ILE A 59 -57.41 -32.51 -8.13
CA ILE A 59 -56.09 -33.14 -8.10
C ILE A 59 -55.34 -32.90 -9.42
N GLN A 60 -56.02 -33.01 -10.56
CA GLN A 60 -55.40 -32.74 -11.86
C GLN A 60 -54.96 -31.28 -12.01
N ILE A 61 -55.79 -30.33 -11.57
CA ILE A 61 -55.46 -28.90 -11.58
C ILE A 61 -54.26 -28.61 -10.67
N LEU A 62 -54.27 -29.13 -9.44
CA LEU A 62 -53.19 -28.96 -8.47
C LEU A 62 -51.86 -29.54 -8.99
N HIS A 63 -51.89 -30.74 -9.59
CA HIS A 63 -50.70 -31.29 -10.23
C HIS A 63 -50.16 -30.39 -11.35
N GLY A 64 -51.03 -29.79 -12.16
CA GLY A 64 -50.64 -28.82 -13.18
C GLY A 64 -49.98 -27.56 -12.58
N GLN A 65 -50.55 -27.03 -11.48
CA GLN A 65 -49.99 -25.89 -10.78
C GLN A 65 -48.63 -26.19 -10.15
N ILE A 66 -48.48 -27.37 -9.54
CA ILE A 66 -47.20 -27.83 -8.98
C ILE A 66 -46.15 -27.94 -10.10
N ALA A 67 -46.47 -28.60 -11.21
CA ALA A 67 -45.55 -28.72 -12.34
C ALA A 67 -45.10 -27.35 -12.88
N ALA A 68 -46.05 -26.41 -13.05
CA ALA A 68 -45.75 -25.04 -13.49
C ALA A 68 -44.94 -24.24 -12.47
N ALA A 69 -45.14 -24.46 -11.17
CA ALA A 69 -44.36 -23.84 -10.11
C ALA A 69 -42.92 -24.39 -10.10
N CYS A 70 -42.74 -25.70 -10.19
CA CYS A 70 -41.42 -26.33 -10.25
C CYS A 70 -40.59 -25.86 -11.44
N LEU A 71 -41.21 -25.68 -12.62
CA LEU A 71 -40.52 -25.14 -13.80
C LEU A 71 -40.05 -23.69 -13.57
N ARG A 72 -40.90 -22.84 -12.97
CA ARG A 72 -40.52 -21.47 -12.61
C ARG A 72 -39.40 -21.42 -11.58
N GLU A 73 -39.46 -22.30 -10.57
CA GLU A 73 -38.40 -22.39 -9.56
C GLU A 73 -37.05 -22.74 -10.18
N LEU A 74 -37.02 -23.70 -11.11
CA LEU A 74 -35.80 -24.06 -11.82
C LEU A 74 -35.23 -22.90 -12.65
N GLN A 75 -36.09 -22.13 -13.33
CA GLN A 75 -35.68 -20.92 -14.06
C GLN A 75 -35.08 -19.86 -13.15
N LEU A 76 -35.76 -19.56 -12.02
CA LEU A 76 -35.26 -18.59 -11.05
C LEU A 76 -33.94 -19.03 -10.40
N LEU A 77 -33.73 -20.34 -10.25
CA LEU A 77 -32.49 -20.88 -9.69
C LEU A 77 -31.31 -20.71 -10.64
N ASP A 78 -31.53 -20.86 -11.96
CA ASP A 78 -30.53 -20.56 -12.98
C ASP A 78 -30.20 -19.06 -13.03
N GLU A 79 -31.21 -18.19 -13.02
CA GLU A 79 -31.03 -16.73 -12.98
C GLU A 79 -30.26 -16.28 -11.74
N LYS A 80 -30.60 -16.85 -10.57
CA LYS A 80 -29.89 -16.61 -9.32
C LYS A 80 -28.41 -16.99 -9.46
N TYR A 81 -28.12 -18.18 -9.98
CA TYR A 81 -26.74 -18.64 -10.16
C TYR A 81 -25.93 -17.71 -11.08
N ILE A 82 -26.53 -17.28 -12.19
CA ILE A 82 -25.92 -16.31 -13.11
C ILE A 82 -25.64 -14.98 -12.39
N LEU A 83 -26.58 -14.49 -11.58
CA LEU A 83 -26.44 -13.23 -10.88
C LEU A 83 -25.36 -13.30 -9.79
N GLU A 84 -25.29 -14.38 -9.01
CA GLU A 84 -24.25 -14.61 -8.00
C GLU A 84 -22.85 -14.64 -8.62
N ARG A 85 -22.71 -15.26 -9.81
CA ARG A 85 -21.45 -15.26 -10.55
C ARG A 85 -21.06 -13.85 -11.01
N LYS A 86 -22.00 -13.09 -11.57
CA LYS A 86 -21.77 -11.70 -11.99
C LYS A 86 -21.39 -10.80 -10.82
N PHE A 87 -22.06 -10.93 -9.69
CA PHE A 87 -21.76 -10.16 -8.48
C PHE A 87 -20.36 -10.47 -7.95
N SER A 88 -19.99 -11.76 -7.91
CA SER A 88 -18.66 -12.19 -7.48
C SER A 88 -17.56 -11.63 -8.40
N TYR A 89 -17.78 -11.66 -9.71
CA TYR A 89 -16.88 -11.06 -10.69
C TYR A 89 -16.74 -9.55 -10.49
N LEU A 90 -17.85 -8.81 -10.39
CA LEU A 90 -17.83 -7.36 -10.14
C LEU A 90 -17.10 -7.02 -8.83
N ARG A 91 -17.34 -7.79 -7.76
CA ARG A 91 -16.64 -7.60 -6.48
C ARG A 91 -15.14 -7.77 -6.64
N MET A 92 -14.68 -8.79 -7.38
CA MET A 92 -13.27 -9.00 -7.65
C MET A 92 -12.65 -7.88 -8.47
N VAL A 93 -13.31 -7.43 -9.55
CA VAL A 93 -12.84 -6.31 -10.38
C VAL A 93 -12.78 -5.02 -9.56
N CYS A 94 -13.83 -4.69 -8.80
CA CYS A 94 -13.84 -3.53 -7.93
C CYS A 94 -12.72 -3.56 -6.89
N LEU A 95 -12.45 -4.72 -6.29
CA LEU A 95 -11.34 -4.87 -5.35
C LEU A 95 -9.99 -4.68 -6.05
N SER A 96 -9.81 -5.27 -7.24
CA SER A 96 -8.60 -5.13 -8.04
C SER A 96 -8.33 -3.68 -8.43
N CYS A 97 -9.35 -2.94 -8.89
CA CYS A 97 -9.23 -1.52 -9.21
C CYS A 97 -8.87 -0.70 -7.97
N LYS A 98 -9.51 -0.99 -6.83
CA LYS A 98 -9.21 -0.29 -5.57
C LYS A 98 -7.77 -0.54 -5.12
N ILE A 99 -7.29 -1.78 -5.19
CA ILE A 99 -5.90 -2.13 -4.88
C ILE A 99 -4.96 -1.38 -5.83
N ALA A 100 -5.21 -1.42 -7.14
CA ALA A 100 -4.38 -0.75 -8.13
C ALA A 100 -4.29 0.77 -7.89
N VAL A 101 -5.41 1.43 -7.57
CA VAL A 101 -5.43 2.86 -7.24
C VAL A 101 -4.64 3.15 -5.97
N LEU A 102 -4.79 2.33 -4.92
CA LEU A 102 -4.05 2.51 -3.68
C LEU A 102 -2.55 2.31 -3.88
N THR A 103 -2.14 1.30 -4.66
CA THR A 103 -0.73 1.06 -5.00
C THR A 103 -0.16 2.24 -5.79
N PHE A 104 -0.85 2.72 -6.83
CA PHE A 104 -0.39 3.86 -7.62
C PHE A 104 -0.23 5.13 -6.77
N SER A 105 -1.21 5.43 -5.91
CA SER A 105 -1.14 6.59 -5.02
C SER A 105 -0.01 6.47 -3.99
N PHE A 106 0.26 5.26 -3.50
CA PHE A 106 1.34 5.01 -2.55
C PHE A 106 2.72 5.18 -3.20
N ASP A 107 2.91 4.62 -4.40
CA ASP A 107 4.15 4.75 -5.17
C ASP A 107 4.42 6.22 -5.51
N ALA A 108 3.41 6.96 -5.96
CA ALA A 108 3.52 8.39 -6.23
C ALA A 108 3.93 9.20 -5.00
N ALA A 109 3.39 8.87 -3.82
CA ALA A 109 3.75 9.54 -2.57
C ALA A 109 5.20 9.23 -2.13
N ILE A 110 5.68 8.01 -2.38
CA ILE A 110 7.07 7.64 -2.13
C ILE A 110 8.00 8.43 -3.06
N ASP A 111 7.69 8.46 -4.36
CA ASP A 111 8.50 9.15 -5.36
C ASP A 111 8.60 10.65 -5.06
N GLU A 112 7.50 11.29 -4.65
CA GLU A 112 7.49 12.68 -4.22
C GLU A 112 8.42 12.91 -3.02
N LYS A 113 8.32 12.06 -1.99
CA LYS A 113 9.15 12.17 -0.78
C LYS A 113 10.63 11.92 -1.06
N GLN A 114 10.96 10.98 -1.93
CA GLN A 114 12.34 10.73 -2.35
C GLN A 114 12.88 11.92 -3.16
N THR A 115 12.09 12.45 -4.08
CA THR A 115 12.47 13.61 -4.90
C THR A 115 12.72 14.85 -4.03
N GLU A 116 11.86 15.10 -3.04
CA GLU A 116 12.03 16.19 -2.07
C GLU A 116 13.33 16.03 -1.27
N ALA A 117 13.61 14.82 -0.76
CA ALA A 117 14.83 14.53 -0.01
C ALA A 117 16.10 14.71 -0.86
N ILE A 118 16.09 14.20 -2.10
CA ILE A 118 17.21 14.35 -3.04
C ILE A 118 17.44 15.81 -3.38
N THR A 119 16.37 16.55 -3.66
CA THR A 119 16.46 17.99 -4.00
C THR A 119 17.02 18.79 -2.83
N SER A 120 16.56 18.53 -1.61
CA SER A 120 17.06 19.17 -0.40
C SER A 120 18.56 18.90 -0.17
N ALA A 121 18.97 17.63 -0.27
CA ALA A 121 20.38 17.25 -0.13
C ALA A 121 21.26 17.87 -1.23
N SER A 122 20.76 17.92 -2.47
CA SER A 122 21.44 18.54 -3.60
C SER A 122 21.63 20.05 -3.41
N ASN A 123 20.63 20.75 -2.90
CA ASN A 123 20.70 22.18 -2.62
C ASN A 123 21.72 22.49 -1.50
N GLU A 124 21.74 21.69 -0.44
CA GLU A 124 22.73 21.82 0.64
C GLU A 124 24.15 21.54 0.13
N LEU A 125 24.33 20.54 -0.75
CA LEU A 125 25.62 20.27 -1.39
C LEU A 125 26.07 21.44 -2.27
N ALA A 126 25.16 22.02 -3.06
CA ALA A 126 25.44 23.18 -3.90
C ALA A 126 25.87 24.39 -3.06
N ARG A 127 25.22 24.63 -1.92
CA ARG A 127 25.61 25.66 -0.95
C ARG A 127 27.03 25.44 -0.44
N ARG A 128 27.32 24.25 0.08
CA ARG A 128 28.67 23.91 0.61
C ARG A 128 29.76 23.98 -0.45
N LYS A 129 29.43 23.67 -1.71
CA LYS A 129 30.35 23.82 -2.83
C LYS A 129 30.72 25.30 -3.02
N GLY A 130 29.75 26.21 -2.96
CA GLY A 130 30.00 27.65 -3.00
C GLY A 130 30.90 28.13 -1.87
N ASP A 131 30.62 27.71 -0.63
CA ASP A 131 31.46 28.05 0.54
C ASP A 131 32.91 27.55 0.36
N LEU A 132 33.09 26.38 -0.27
CA LEU A 132 34.42 25.81 -0.53
C LEU A 132 35.17 26.56 -1.64
N GLU A 133 34.46 26.99 -2.69
CA GLU A 133 35.02 27.82 -3.77
C GLU A 133 35.50 29.18 -3.22
N GLU A 134 34.73 29.80 -2.33
CA GLU A 134 35.14 31.04 -1.64
C GLU A 134 36.37 30.81 -0.75
N ASN A 135 36.39 29.75 0.06
CA ASN A 135 37.56 29.41 0.89
C ASN A 135 38.82 29.16 0.06
N LEU A 136 38.68 28.55 -1.12
CA LEU A 136 39.80 28.34 -2.04
C LEU A 136 40.34 29.68 -2.56
N GLN A 137 39.46 30.61 -2.94
CA GLN A 137 39.85 31.94 -3.36
C GLN A 137 40.54 32.71 -2.22
N LEU A 138 39.96 32.71 -1.02
CA LEU A 138 40.55 33.35 0.16
C LEU A 138 41.92 32.76 0.52
N THR A 139 42.11 31.46 0.33
CA THR A 139 43.41 30.80 0.53
C THR A 139 44.45 31.31 -0.47
N HIS A 140 44.06 31.49 -1.73
CA HIS A 140 44.93 32.08 -2.74
C HIS A 140 45.29 33.54 -2.41
N ASP A 141 44.30 34.35 -2.04
CA ASP A 141 44.51 35.76 -1.70
C ASP A 141 45.39 35.91 -0.45
N LEU A 142 45.19 35.06 0.55
CA LEU A 142 46.04 35.00 1.75
C LEU A 142 47.49 34.69 1.39
N LYS A 143 47.73 33.77 0.44
CA LYS A 143 49.07 33.42 -0.01
C LYS A 143 49.77 34.61 -0.68
N VAL A 144 49.06 35.36 -1.53
CA VAL A 144 49.61 36.57 -2.17
C VAL A 144 50.04 37.59 -1.11
N VAL A 145 49.19 37.84 -0.12
CA VAL A 145 49.51 38.75 0.99
C VAL A 145 50.67 38.23 1.83
N ASP A 146 50.78 36.92 2.04
CA ASP A 146 51.88 36.32 2.80
C ASP A 146 53.22 36.43 2.06
N ASP A 147 53.21 36.22 0.74
CA ASP A 147 54.38 36.38 -0.12
C ASP A 147 54.86 37.85 -0.11
N ASP A 148 53.96 38.82 -0.24
CA ASP A 148 54.27 40.26 -0.13
C ASP A 148 54.85 40.61 1.25
N ARG A 149 54.26 40.07 2.31
CA ARG A 149 54.74 40.24 3.68
C ARG A 149 56.14 39.66 3.83
N TYR A 150 56.40 38.47 3.28
CA TYR A 150 57.71 37.83 3.34
C TYR A 150 58.78 38.68 2.66
N ILE A 151 58.50 39.22 1.47
CA ILE A 151 59.41 40.12 0.75
C ILE A 151 59.70 41.38 1.57
N PHE A 152 58.65 42.02 2.10
CA PHE A 152 58.78 43.24 2.90
C PHE A 152 59.61 42.99 4.16
N VAL A 153 59.27 41.95 4.93
CA VAL A 153 59.97 41.60 6.17
C VAL A 153 61.42 41.22 5.91
N SER A 154 61.71 40.44 4.86
CA SER A 154 63.08 40.05 4.51
C SER A 154 63.92 41.26 4.12
N SER A 155 63.35 42.21 3.36
CA SER A 155 64.02 43.46 2.99
C SER A 155 64.33 44.31 4.23
N LEU A 156 63.37 44.44 5.15
CA LEU A 156 63.54 45.19 6.38
C LEU A 156 64.57 44.56 7.31
N LEU A 157 64.59 43.22 7.39
CA LEU A 157 65.58 42.48 8.15
C LEU A 157 66.99 42.63 7.56
N GLY A 158 67.11 42.64 6.23
CA GLY A 158 68.36 42.94 5.53
C GLY A 158 68.90 44.32 5.89
N LEU A 159 68.05 45.35 5.84
CA LEU A 159 68.42 46.73 6.21
C LEU A 159 68.90 46.81 7.67
N VAL A 160 68.16 46.19 8.60
CA VAL A 160 68.51 46.19 10.03
C VAL A 160 69.82 45.42 10.29
N ALA A 161 70.09 44.38 9.51
CA ALA A 161 71.32 43.58 9.60
C ALA A 161 72.57 44.35 9.14
N GLU A 162 72.46 45.34 8.24
CA GLU A 162 73.57 46.21 7.84
C GLU A 162 74.16 46.99 9.04
N TYR A 163 73.36 47.21 10.08
CA TYR A 163 73.76 47.86 11.33
C TYR A 163 74.17 46.87 12.43
N GLY A 164 74.29 45.58 12.10
CA GLY A 164 74.63 44.51 13.04
C GLY A 164 73.50 44.16 14.02
N ILE A 165 72.27 44.62 13.79
CA ILE A 165 71.12 44.34 14.64
C ILE A 165 70.44 43.06 14.14
N GLN A 166 70.33 42.05 15.00
CA GLN A 166 69.61 40.82 14.68
C GLN A 166 68.45 40.62 15.66
N PRO A 167 67.19 40.79 15.22
CA PRO A 167 66.03 40.49 16.05
C PRO A 167 65.98 39.00 16.42
N HIS A 168 65.77 38.68 17.69
CA HIS A 168 65.61 37.29 18.16
C HIS A 168 64.31 36.65 17.64
N VAL A 169 63.26 37.44 17.39
CA VAL A 169 61.97 36.98 16.86
C VAL A 169 61.54 37.90 15.73
N VAL A 170 61.06 37.32 14.63
CA VAL A 170 60.61 38.05 13.44
C VAL A 170 59.10 38.31 13.55
N ASN A 171 58.73 39.27 14.41
CA ASN A 171 57.36 39.77 14.52
C ASN A 171 57.33 41.30 14.40
N ALA A 172 56.14 41.86 14.18
CA ALA A 172 55.98 43.29 13.90
C ALA A 172 56.57 44.20 14.99
N SER A 173 56.41 43.83 16.27
CA SER A 173 56.92 44.62 17.40
C SER A 173 58.46 44.60 17.46
N ALA A 174 59.07 43.42 17.37
CA ALA A 174 60.52 43.26 17.42
C ALA A 174 61.20 43.97 16.24
N ILE A 175 60.67 43.79 15.03
CA ILE A 175 61.20 44.46 13.83
C ILE A 175 61.05 45.98 13.97
N SER A 176 59.88 46.48 14.40
CA SER A 176 59.67 47.93 14.59
C SER A 176 60.65 48.55 15.59
N ASN A 177 60.93 47.84 16.69
CA ASN A 177 61.90 48.29 17.68
C ASN A 177 63.32 48.30 17.11
N SER A 178 63.72 47.26 16.38
CA SER A 178 65.02 47.22 15.71
C SER A 178 65.18 48.36 14.70
N VAL A 179 64.14 48.62 13.89
CA VAL A 179 64.12 49.73 12.92
C VAL A 179 64.29 51.09 13.61
N LYS A 180 63.59 51.33 14.73
CA LYS A 180 63.75 52.55 15.53
C LYS A 180 65.19 52.74 15.98
N VAL A 181 65.86 51.68 16.45
CA VAL A 181 67.27 51.75 16.87
C VAL A 181 68.15 52.18 15.71
N THR A 182 67.98 51.61 14.52
CA THR A 182 68.68 52.03 13.29
C THR A 182 68.50 53.51 12.99
N ILE A 183 67.26 54.02 13.02
CA ILE A 183 66.97 55.45 12.77
C ILE A 183 67.67 56.35 13.80
N TYR A 184 67.71 55.95 15.08
CA TYR A 184 68.45 56.70 16.10
C TYR A 184 69.96 56.68 15.85
N MET A 185 70.53 55.57 15.40
CA MET A 185 71.96 55.48 15.09
C MET A 185 72.32 56.36 13.89
N ASP A 186 71.53 56.36 12.82
CA ASP A 186 71.73 57.26 11.67
C ASP A 186 71.67 58.73 12.06
N TYR A 187 70.70 59.11 12.89
CA TYR A 187 70.56 60.48 13.38
C TYR A 187 71.80 60.96 14.16
N ILE A 188 72.39 60.09 14.98
CA ILE A 188 73.60 60.41 15.74
C ILE A 188 74.82 60.49 14.81
N SER A 189 74.97 59.55 13.87
CA SER A 189 76.06 59.56 12.88
C SER A 189 76.05 60.81 12.00
N ALA A 190 74.89 61.19 11.45
CA ALA A 190 74.75 62.40 10.62
C ALA A 190 75.06 63.71 11.39
N ARG A 191 74.74 63.77 12.68
CA ARG A 191 75.10 64.91 13.53
C ARG A 191 76.60 65.01 13.79
N SER A 192 77.30 63.87 13.85
CA SER A 192 78.74 63.83 14.06
C SER A 192 79.53 64.28 12.81
N GLU A 193 79.03 63.97 11.60
CA GLU A 193 79.67 64.32 10.33
C GLU A 193 79.51 65.80 9.92
N HIS A 194 78.41 66.46 10.31
CA HIS A 194 78.23 67.90 10.08
C HIS A 194 78.96 68.81 11.09
N GLY A 195 79.58 68.24 12.13
CA GLY A 195 80.39 68.99 13.10
C GLY A 195 81.82 69.33 12.63
N THR A 196 82.28 68.77 11.50
CA THR A 196 83.69 68.81 11.07
C THR A 196 83.99 69.64 9.82
N ALA A 197 83.01 70.36 9.25
CA ALA A 197 83.24 71.29 8.13
C ALA A 197 83.27 72.75 8.62
N ARG A 198 84.44 73.20 9.10
CA ARG A 198 84.83 74.63 9.10
C ARG A 198 86.26 74.75 8.59
N PRO A 199 86.50 75.44 7.47
CA PRO A 199 87.69 76.28 7.34
C PRO A 199 87.58 77.50 8.28
#